data_AF-A0A923Y5C8-F1
#
_entry.id   AF-A0A923Y5C8-F1
#
_cell.length_a   1.000
_cell.length_b   1.000
_cell.length_c   1.000
_cell.angle_alpha   90.00
_cell.angle_beta   90.00
_cell.angle_gamma   90.00
#
_symmetry.space_group_name_H-M   'P 1'
#
loop_
_entity.id
_entity.type
_entity.pdbx_description
1 polymer ?
#
loop_
_entity_poly.entity_id
_entity_poly.type
_entity_poly.pdbx_seq_one_letter_code
_entity_poly.pdbx_strand_id
1 'polypeptide(L)'
;AMHPLTLLAFGLYGEVLPNQNGAPVRAVVPWKYGFKSGKSIVKIRFTDKQPPTSWVKSASQEYGFFSNVNPSVDHPRWSQATERRIGEDGLFAKKRPTLMFNGYEPQVGQLYAGMDLKKFY
;
A
#
# COMPACT_ATOMS: atom_id res chain seq x y z
N ALA A 1 9.01 6.96 -5.40
CA ALA A 1 10.06 6.37 -4.54
C ALA A 1 10.69 7.44 -3.65
N MET A 2 11.01 8.63 -4.17
CA MET A 2 11.68 9.71 -3.45
C MET A 2 10.80 10.47 -2.42
N HIS A 3 9.54 10.08 -2.23
CA HIS A 3 8.67 10.79 -1.31
C HIS A 3 9.10 10.48 0.14
N PRO A 4 9.19 11.47 1.04
CA PRO A 4 9.72 11.28 2.40
C PRO A 4 8.96 10.25 3.25
N LEU A 5 7.69 9.98 2.92
CA LEU A 5 6.90 8.93 3.58
C LEU A 5 7.20 7.50 3.09
N THR A 6 8.04 7.31 2.07
CA THR A 6 8.48 5.98 1.62
C THR A 6 9.70 5.56 2.41
N LEU A 7 9.61 4.46 3.14
CA LEU A 7 10.65 4.02 4.06
C LEU A 7 11.20 2.65 3.67
N LEU A 8 12.48 2.43 3.97
CA LEU A 8 13.03 1.10 4.20
C LEU A 8 13.00 0.86 5.71
N ALA A 9 12.19 -0.10 6.14
CA ALA A 9 12.04 -0.45 7.54
C ALA A 9 12.90 -1.67 7.88
N PHE A 10 13.67 -1.53 8.97
CA PHE A 10 14.55 -2.55 9.54
C PHE A 10 14.09 -3.04 10.92
N GLY A 11 13.08 -2.39 11.49
CA GLY A 11 12.57 -2.66 12.83
C GLY A 11 11.09 -2.33 12.99
N LEU A 12 10.51 -2.82 14.08
CA LEU A 12 9.13 -2.59 14.48
C LEU A 12 9.04 -2.68 16.01
N TYR A 13 8.33 -1.74 16.65
CA TYR A 13 8.18 -1.66 18.12
C TYR A 13 9.50 -1.62 18.90
N GLY A 14 10.50 -0.91 18.38
CA GLY A 14 11.82 -0.78 19.02
C GLY A 14 12.78 -1.94 18.77
N GLU A 15 12.31 -3.02 18.15
CA GLU A 15 13.07 -4.24 17.90
C GLU A 15 13.40 -4.42 16.41
N VAL A 16 14.35 -5.32 16.11
CA VAL A 16 14.65 -5.76 14.73
C VAL A 16 13.40 -6.40 14.11
N LEU A 17 13.20 -6.18 12.81
CA LEU A 17 12.04 -6.68 12.10
C LEU A 17 11.96 -8.22 12.20
N PRO A 18 10.82 -8.80 12.63
CA PRO A 18 10.65 -10.25 12.59
C PRO A 18 10.54 -10.81 11.15
N ASN A 19 10.88 -12.09 10.95
CA ASN A 19 10.85 -12.74 9.63
C ASN A 19 9.47 -12.66 8.95
N GLN A 20 8.39 -12.85 9.71
CA GLN A 20 7.01 -12.76 9.21
C GLN A 20 6.66 -11.35 8.68
N ASN A 21 7.35 -10.33 9.17
CA ASN A 21 7.19 -8.94 8.74
C ASN A 21 8.11 -8.57 7.57
N GLY A 22 9.01 -9.46 7.14
CA GLY A 22 9.86 -9.26 5.96
C GLY A 22 11.28 -8.83 6.25
N ALA A 23 11.87 -9.32 7.35
CA ALA A 23 13.28 -9.13 7.67
C ALA A 23 14.23 -9.53 6.51
N PRO A 24 15.46 -8.99 6.46
CA PRO A 24 16.01 -7.95 7.35
C PRO A 24 15.54 -6.53 6.97
N VAL A 25 14.97 -6.36 5.78
CA VAL A 25 14.52 -5.06 5.26
C VAL A 25 13.24 -5.22 4.45
N ARG A 26 12.26 -4.35 4.72
CA ARG A 26 11.04 -4.20 3.92
C ARG A 26 10.85 -2.77 3.44
N ALA A 27 10.17 -2.60 2.32
CA ALA A 27 9.60 -1.30 1.96
C ALA A 27 8.34 -1.04 2.77
N VAL A 28 8.06 0.24 3.04
CA VAL A 28 6.81 0.74 3.61
C VAL A 28 6.37 1.97 2.81
N VAL A 29 5.17 1.90 2.23
CA VAL A 29 4.55 3.01 1.48
C VAL A 29 3.14 3.25 2.04
N PRO A 30 2.96 4.17 2.99
CA PRO A 30 1.81 4.15 3.90
C PRO A 30 0.46 4.52 3.24
N TRP A 31 0.48 5.19 2.08
CA TRP A 31 -0.73 5.59 1.36
C TRP A 31 -1.19 4.59 0.29
N LYS A 32 -0.47 3.47 0.13
CA LYS A 32 -0.75 2.43 -0.85
C LYS A 32 -1.21 1.15 -0.16
N TYR A 33 -1.91 0.29 -0.89
CA TYR A 33 -2.25 -1.04 -0.39
C TYR A 33 -0.99 -1.84 -0.05
N GLY A 34 -1.10 -2.71 0.96
CA GLY A 34 0.04 -3.39 1.58
C GLY A 34 0.91 -4.21 0.63
N PHE A 35 0.35 -4.69 -0.49
CA PHE A 35 1.09 -5.47 -1.48
C PHE A 35 2.15 -4.68 -2.25
N LYS A 36 2.13 -3.34 -2.20
CA LYS A 36 3.19 -2.49 -2.76
C LYS A 36 4.44 -2.43 -1.87
N SER A 37 4.32 -2.85 -0.61
CA SER A 37 5.36 -2.84 0.41
C SER A 37 6.09 -4.19 0.44
N GLY A 38 7.05 -4.36 -0.48
CA GLY A 38 7.83 -5.59 -0.63
C GLY A 38 8.58 -6.00 0.64
N LYS A 39 8.55 -7.30 0.95
CA LYS A 39 9.23 -7.92 2.09
C LYS A 39 10.58 -8.51 1.65
N SER A 40 11.55 -8.58 2.58
CA SER A 40 12.83 -9.26 2.39
C SER A 40 13.53 -8.84 1.09
N ILE A 41 13.73 -7.53 0.92
CA ILE A 41 14.28 -6.97 -0.32
C ILE A 41 15.75 -7.36 -0.46
N VAL A 42 16.06 -8.09 -1.54
CA VAL A 42 17.43 -8.52 -1.86
C VAL A 42 18.08 -7.66 -2.95
N LYS A 43 17.29 -6.88 -3.70
CA LYS A 43 17.77 -6.10 -4.84
C LYS A 43 16.86 -4.93 -5.14
N ILE A 44 17.47 -3.76 -5.36
CA ILE A 44 16.83 -2.57 -5.89
C ILE A 44 17.48 -2.26 -7.24
N ARG A 45 16.67 -2.05 -8.27
CA ARG A 45 17.13 -1.65 -9.61
C ARG A 45 16.38 -0.39 -10.03
N PHE A 46 17.10 0.55 -10.61
CA PHE A 46 16.52 1.70 -11.29
C PHE A 46 16.34 1.34 -12.76
N THR A 47 15.15 1.57 -13.30
CA THR A 47 14.78 1.26 -14.68
C THR A 47 14.11 2.47 -15.31
N ASP A 48 14.29 2.63 -16.62
CA ASP A 48 13.66 3.67 -17.44
C ASP A 48 12.19 3.35 -17.77
N LYS A 49 11.82 2.07 -17.69
CA LYS A 49 10.47 1.56 -17.93
C LYS A 49 9.80 1.10 -16.63
N GLN A 50 8.47 1.22 -16.58
CA GLN A 50 7.65 0.72 -15.48
C GLN A 50 7.82 -0.80 -15.34
N PRO A 51 8.34 -1.32 -14.21
CA PRO A 51 8.54 -2.75 -14.05
C PRO A 51 7.20 -3.45 -13.77
N PRO A 52 7.04 -4.72 -14.17
CA PRO A 52 5.88 -5.50 -13.80
C PRO A 52 5.93 -5.83 -12.30
N THR A 53 4.77 -5.90 -11.64
CA THR A 53 4.68 -6.21 -10.20
C THR A 53 4.00 -7.55 -9.98
N SER A 54 4.31 -8.26 -8.89
CA SER A 54 3.82 -9.64 -8.67
C SER A 54 2.30 -9.73 -8.77
N TRP A 55 1.58 -8.81 -8.14
CA TRP A 55 0.10 -8.82 -8.13
C TRP A 55 -0.51 -8.43 -9.48
N VAL A 56 0.09 -7.48 -10.21
CA VAL A 56 -0.33 -7.16 -11.59
C VAL A 56 -0.14 -8.38 -12.51
N LYS A 57 0.97 -9.13 -12.35
CA LYS A 57 1.20 -10.35 -13.12
C LYS A 57 0.21 -11.46 -12.77
N SER A 58 -0.16 -11.59 -11.50
CA SER A 58 -1.07 -12.63 -11.03
C SER A 58 -2.55 -12.35 -11.35
N ALA A 59 -2.98 -11.10 -11.26
CA ALA A 59 -4.37 -10.69 -11.48
C ALA A 59 -4.46 -9.21 -11.85
N SER A 60 -4.10 -8.88 -13.10
CA SER A 60 -4.12 -7.49 -13.60
C SER A 60 -5.50 -6.84 -13.60
N GLN A 61 -6.56 -7.65 -13.60
CA GLN A 61 -7.94 -7.20 -13.49
C GLN A 61 -8.33 -6.77 -12.06
N GLU A 62 -7.52 -7.11 -11.05
CA GLU A 62 -7.78 -6.80 -9.63
C GLU A 62 -6.79 -5.81 -9.02
N TYR A 63 -5.56 -5.78 -9.53
CA TYR A 63 -4.47 -5.00 -8.97
C TYR A 63 -3.73 -4.25 -10.07
N GLY A 64 -3.68 -2.92 -9.97
CA GLY A 64 -2.89 -2.08 -10.87
C GLY A 64 -1.53 -1.73 -10.30
N PHE A 65 -0.88 -0.79 -10.99
CA PHE A 65 0.49 -0.41 -10.66
C PHE A 65 0.57 0.57 -9.49
N PHE A 66 -0.28 1.59 -9.45
CA PHE A 66 -0.18 2.63 -8.43
C PHE A 66 -0.80 2.21 -7.11
N SER A 67 -1.98 1.59 -7.15
CA SER A 67 -2.63 0.96 -5.99
C SER A 67 -2.66 1.86 -4.75
N ASN A 68 -3.03 3.12 -4.98
CA ASN A 68 -3.30 4.08 -3.91
C ASN A 68 -4.55 3.62 -3.15
N VAL A 69 -4.54 3.75 -1.82
CA VAL A 69 -5.74 3.48 -1.02
C VAL A 69 -6.80 4.51 -1.41
N ASN A 70 -7.94 4.02 -1.91
CA ASN A 70 -9.01 4.85 -2.43
C ASN A 70 -10.36 4.23 -2.08
N PRO A 71 -11.14 4.81 -1.15
CA PRO A 71 -12.44 4.27 -0.73
C PRO A 71 -13.51 4.36 -1.83
N SER A 72 -13.29 5.17 -2.87
CA SER A 72 -14.23 5.36 -3.99
C SER A 72 -13.97 4.41 -5.16
N VAL A 73 -13.00 3.51 -5.04
CA VAL A 73 -12.67 2.49 -6.05
C VAL A 73 -12.64 1.13 -5.39
N ASP A 74 -13.69 0.35 -5.67
CA ASP A 74 -13.84 -0.98 -5.13
C ASP A 74 -12.90 -1.99 -5.79
N HIS A 75 -12.54 -3.02 -5.03
CA HIS A 75 -11.93 -4.20 -5.60
C HIS A 75 -13.01 -5.01 -6.35
N PRO A 76 -12.70 -5.74 -7.43
CA PRO A 76 -13.72 -6.49 -8.19
C PRO A 76 -14.56 -7.47 -7.37
N ARG A 77 -14.08 -7.86 -6.20
CA ARG A 77 -14.70 -8.86 -5.31
C ARG A 77 -15.24 -8.29 -3.99
N TRP A 78 -14.92 -7.05 -3.63
CA TRP A 78 -15.38 -6.43 -2.38
C TRP A 78 -15.24 -4.91 -2.40
N SER A 79 -16.06 -4.23 -1.60
CA SER A 79 -15.93 -2.77 -1.46
C SER A 79 -14.73 -2.37 -0.61
N GLN A 80 -14.05 -1.30 -1.01
CA GLN A 80 -12.94 -0.68 -0.28
C GLN A 80 -13.39 0.48 0.61
N ALA A 81 -14.67 0.82 0.63
CA ALA A 81 -15.22 1.95 1.38
C ALA A 81 -15.04 1.83 2.90
N THR A 82 -14.90 0.60 3.42
CA THR A 82 -14.71 0.34 4.85
C THR A 82 -13.60 -0.68 5.10
N GLU A 83 -12.93 -0.54 6.24
CA GLU A 83 -11.85 -1.41 6.68
C GLU A 83 -12.10 -1.98 8.09
N ARG A 84 -11.43 -3.09 8.39
CA ARG A 84 -11.38 -3.65 9.75
C ARG A 84 -10.03 -3.31 10.37
N ARG A 85 -10.06 -2.54 11.45
CA ARG A 85 -8.88 -2.25 12.26
C ARG A 85 -8.55 -3.45 13.14
N ILE A 86 -7.28 -3.85 13.17
CA ILE A 86 -6.81 -4.97 13.98
C ILE A 86 -6.26 -4.43 15.30
N GLY A 87 -6.71 -4.98 16.42
CA GLY A 87 -6.15 -4.73 17.77
C GLY A 87 -6.82 -3.62 18.59
N GLU A 88 -7.41 -2.60 17.98
CA GLU A 88 -8.06 -1.48 18.71
C GLU A 88 -9.51 -1.80 19.12
N ASP A 89 -10.33 -2.32 18.20
CA ASP A 89 -11.78 -2.26 18.37
C ASP A 89 -12.43 -3.60 18.84
N GLY A 90 -11.64 -4.60 19.19
CA GLY A 90 -12.15 -5.91 19.64
C GLY A 90 -12.80 -6.75 18.52
N LEU A 91 -13.17 -8.00 18.84
CA LEU A 91 -13.66 -8.98 17.84
C LEU A 91 -15.01 -8.61 17.19
N PHE A 92 -15.81 -7.76 17.84
CA PHE A 92 -17.18 -7.44 17.44
C PHE A 92 -17.38 -6.01 16.94
N ALA A 93 -16.33 -5.19 16.85
CA ALA A 93 -16.49 -3.84 16.35
C ALA A 93 -16.83 -3.76 14.87
N LYS A 94 -17.63 -2.74 14.58
CA LYS A 94 -18.05 -2.37 13.23
C LYS A 94 -16.83 -1.95 12.40
N LYS A 95 -16.88 -2.24 11.10
CA LYS A 95 -15.92 -1.70 10.13
C LYS A 95 -15.95 -0.17 10.18
N ARG A 96 -14.80 0.48 10.00
CA ARG A 96 -14.69 1.94 9.94
C ARG A 96 -14.50 2.41 8.49
N PRO A 97 -14.89 3.65 8.15
CA PRO A 97 -14.63 4.19 6.81
C PRO A 97 -13.14 4.20 6.47
N THR A 98 -12.79 3.75 5.27
CA THR A 98 -11.42 3.83 4.74
C THR A 98 -11.13 5.27 4.33
N LEU A 99 -9.95 5.78 4.69
CA LEU A 99 -9.55 7.15 4.33
C LEU A 99 -8.87 7.18 2.96
N MET A 100 -9.10 8.25 2.19
CA MET A 100 -8.38 8.53 0.95
C MET A 100 -6.87 8.60 1.22
N PHE A 101 -6.07 7.95 0.38
CA PHE A 101 -4.62 7.80 0.57
C PHE A 101 -4.23 7.29 1.97
N ASN A 102 -5.11 6.51 2.60
CA ASN A 102 -4.94 6.02 3.97
C ASN A 102 -4.72 7.15 5.00
N GLY A 103 -5.32 8.32 4.77
CA GLY A 103 -5.20 9.50 5.62
C GLY A 103 -4.02 10.42 5.30
N TYR A 104 -3.20 10.10 4.29
CA TYR A 104 -2.04 10.89 3.88
C TYR A 104 -2.32 11.83 2.70
N GLU A 105 -3.59 12.09 2.39
CA GLU A 105 -3.98 12.91 1.24
C GLU A 105 -3.31 14.29 1.20
N PRO A 106 -3.24 15.08 2.29
CA PRO A 106 -2.56 16.38 2.28
C PRO A 106 -1.07 16.30 1.88
N GLN A 107 -0.42 15.17 2.13
CA GLN A 107 1.00 14.96 1.85
C GLN A 107 1.24 14.41 0.44
N VAL A 108 0.36 13.52 -0.06
CA VAL A 108 0.63 12.76 -1.29
C VAL A 108 -0.33 13.06 -2.45
N GLY A 109 -1.45 13.73 -2.22
CA GLY A 109 -2.50 13.93 -3.23
C GLY A 109 -1.97 14.64 -4.48
N GLN A 110 -1.11 15.63 -4.30
CA GLN A 110 -0.51 16.40 -5.39
C GLN A 110 0.39 15.56 -6.31
N LEU A 111 0.95 14.44 -5.84
CA LEU A 111 1.74 13.53 -6.70
C LEU A 111 0.91 12.88 -7.81
N TYR A 112 -0.41 12.87 -7.65
CA TYR A 112 -1.35 12.20 -8.54
C TYR A 112 -2.38 13.17 -9.14
N ALA A 113 -2.19 14.48 -9.00
CA ALA A 113 -3.08 15.48 -9.55
C ALA A 113 -3.21 15.31 -11.07
N GLY A 114 -4.45 15.31 -11.57
CA GLY A 114 -4.75 15.12 -13.00
C GLY A 114 -4.68 13.67 -13.50
N MET A 115 -4.37 12.69 -12.63
CA MET A 115 -4.41 11.28 -12.99
C MET A 115 -5.80 10.67 -12.77
N ASP A 116 -6.19 9.74 -13.65
CA ASP A 116 -7.37 8.90 -13.43
C ASP A 116 -7.05 7.79 -12.41
N LEU A 117 -7.38 8.06 -11.15
CA LEU A 117 -7.13 7.15 -10.04
C LEU A 117 -7.94 5.84 -10.12
N LYS A 118 -9.01 5.77 -10.93
CA LYS A 118 -9.77 4.53 -11.18
C LYS A 118 -9.04 3.63 -12.16
N LYS A 119 -8.49 4.22 -13.22
CA LYS A 119 -7.71 3.51 -14.24
C LYS A 119 -6.37 2.98 -13.72
N PHE A 120 -5.82 3.61 -12.68
CA PHE A 120 -4.50 3.32 -12.13
C PHE A 120 -4.51 2.55 -10.80
N TYR A 121 -5.70 2.12 -10.35
CA TYR A 121 -5.91 1.29 -9.15
C TYR A 121 -5.20 -0.06 -9.27
#